data_AF-A0A958JUR1-F1
#
_entry.id   AF-A0A958JUR1-F1
#
_cell.length_a   1.000
_cell.length_b   1.000
_cell.length_c   1.000
_cell.angle_alpha   90.00
_cell.angle_beta   90.00
_cell.angle_gamma   90.00
#
_symmetry.space_group_name_H-M   'P 1'
#
loop_
_entity.id
_entity.type
_entity.pdbx_description
1 polymer ?
#
loop_
_entity_poly.entity_id
_entity_poly.type
_entity_poly.pdbx_seq_one_letter_code
_entity_poly.pdbx_strand_id
1 'polypeptide(L)'
;EIRQIYIRKGFSGELLEQIVDTISKNKKLWVNTMLTEEWGLQLSSIAPMRSALLTFAAFIAAGVAPLLPLLLGLFTDIRSSEIFLYSALLTSIVFLATGTLRGIILNLPVMRSALETFFVGGMAALLAYFVGDILGGFLL
;
A
#
# COMPACT_ATOMS: atom_id res chain seq x y z
N GLU A 1 33.06 -15.56 -5.42
CA GLU A 1 31.66 -15.33 -4.98
C GLU A 1 30.64 -16.03 -5.86
N ILE A 2 30.51 -15.69 -7.16
CA ILE A 2 29.59 -16.36 -8.12
C ILE A 2 29.68 -17.90 -8.07
N ARG A 3 30.88 -18.46 -8.06
CA ARG A 3 31.08 -19.91 -7.91
C ARG A 3 30.36 -20.49 -6.69
N GLN A 4 30.46 -19.84 -5.53
CA GLN A 4 29.83 -20.32 -4.29
C GLN A 4 28.30 -20.22 -4.36
N ILE A 5 27.77 -19.16 -4.99
CA ILE A 5 26.34 -19.00 -5.24
C ILE A 5 25.79 -20.19 -6.04
N TYR A 6 26.45 -20.56 -7.14
CA TYR A 6 25.98 -21.64 -8.01
C TYR A 6 26.28 -23.04 -7.46
N ILE A 7 27.34 -23.23 -6.65
CA ILE A 7 27.52 -24.46 -5.86
C ILE A 7 26.35 -24.66 -4.90
N ARG A 8 25.93 -23.61 -4.17
CA ARG A 8 24.76 -23.67 -3.26
C ARG A 8 23.46 -23.99 -3.98
N LYS A 9 23.36 -23.66 -5.28
CA LYS A 9 22.24 -24.04 -6.15
C LYS A 9 22.33 -25.46 -6.72
N GLY A 10 23.40 -26.20 -6.42
CA GLY A 10 23.59 -27.59 -6.85
C GLY A 10 24.37 -27.78 -8.14
N PHE A 11 25.03 -26.73 -8.68
CA PHE A 11 25.85 -26.86 -9.89
C PHE A 11 27.27 -27.33 -9.55
N SER A 12 27.84 -28.21 -10.39
CA SER A 12 29.19 -28.77 -10.21
C SER A 12 29.86 -29.11 -11.54
N GLY A 13 31.17 -29.38 -11.49
CA GLY A 13 31.96 -29.85 -12.64
C GLY A 13 32.11 -28.79 -13.74
N GLU A 14 32.21 -29.25 -14.98
CA GLU A 14 32.49 -28.39 -16.15
C GLU A 14 31.38 -27.36 -16.40
N LEU A 15 30.12 -27.70 -16.10
CA LEU A 15 28.99 -26.79 -16.21
C LEU A 15 29.13 -25.58 -15.26
N LEU A 16 29.61 -25.81 -14.03
CA LEU A 16 29.86 -24.73 -13.07
C LEU A 16 30.94 -23.78 -13.60
N GLU A 17 32.01 -24.31 -14.19
CA GLU A 17 33.07 -23.48 -14.77
C GLU A 17 32.55 -22.60 -15.91
N GLN A 18 31.77 -23.18 -16.83
CA GLN A 18 31.18 -22.44 -17.95
C GLN A 18 30.24 -21.32 -17.48
N ILE A 19 29.42 -21.57 -16.44
CA ILE A 19 28.54 -20.56 -15.85
C ILE A 19 29.37 -19.42 -15.24
N VAL A 20 30.37 -19.76 -14.43
CA VAL A 20 31.22 -18.76 -13.76
C VAL A 20 31.97 -17.91 -14.78
N ASP A 21 32.56 -18.52 -15.80
CA ASP A 21 33.31 -17.84 -16.85
C ASP A 21 32.40 -16.90 -17.67
N THR A 22 31.23 -17.39 -18.10
CA THR A 22 30.26 -16.60 -18.88
C THR A 22 29.76 -15.39 -18.09
N ILE A 23 29.41 -15.57 -16.81
CA ILE A 23 28.92 -14.48 -15.96
C ILE A 23 30.05 -13.49 -15.67
N SER A 24 31.26 -13.97 -15.37
CA SER A 24 32.40 -13.12 -14.99
C SER A 24 32.94 -12.29 -16.15
N LYS A 25 32.77 -12.75 -17.40
CA LYS A 25 33.14 -11.99 -18.62
C LYS A 25 32.29 -10.74 -18.82
N ASN A 26 31.06 -10.71 -18.33
CA ASN A 26 30.17 -9.57 -18.48
C ASN A 26 29.96 -8.87 -17.13
N LYS A 27 30.66 -7.75 -16.91
CA LYS A 27 30.59 -6.97 -15.66
C LYS A 27 29.16 -6.62 -15.25
N LYS A 28 28.26 -6.31 -16.21
CA LYS A 28 26.85 -5.99 -15.91
C LYS A 28 26.10 -7.23 -15.43
N LEU A 29 26.28 -8.36 -16.10
CA LEU A 29 25.67 -9.64 -15.70
C LEU A 29 26.19 -10.10 -14.34
N TRP A 30 27.49 -9.96 -14.10
CA TRP A 30 28.12 -10.28 -12.82
C TRP A 30 27.54 -9.46 -11.67
N VAL A 31 27.52 -8.12 -11.80
CA VAL A 31 26.97 -7.22 -10.77
C VAL A 31 25.48 -7.50 -10.54
N ASN A 32 24.69 -7.63 -11.60
CA ASN A 32 23.26 -7.95 -11.48
C ASN A 32 23.03 -9.30 -10.76
N THR A 33 23.83 -10.30 -11.08
CA THR A 33 23.76 -11.61 -10.41
C THR A 33 24.11 -11.47 -8.93
N MET A 34 25.15 -10.72 -8.59
CA MET A 34 25.51 -10.47 -7.18
C MET A 34 24.41 -9.72 -6.44
N LEU A 35 23.86 -8.63 -7.02
CA LEU A 35 22.78 -7.85 -6.41
C LEU A 35 21.51 -8.69 -6.19
N THR A 36 21.20 -9.59 -7.12
CA THR A 36 19.99 -10.42 -7.02
C THR A 36 20.19 -11.58 -6.05
N GLU A 37 21.31 -12.29 -6.16
CA GLU A 37 21.53 -13.58 -5.48
C GLU A 37 22.08 -13.43 -4.06
N GLU A 38 22.95 -12.44 -3.81
CA GLU A 38 23.51 -12.21 -2.47
C GLU A 38 22.66 -11.22 -1.66
N TRP A 39 22.04 -10.22 -2.32
CA TRP A 39 21.32 -9.14 -1.64
C TRP A 39 19.81 -9.23 -1.79
N GLY A 40 19.29 -10.16 -2.61
CA GLY A 40 17.86 -10.32 -2.84
C GLY A 40 17.20 -9.13 -3.55
N LEU A 41 18.00 -8.26 -4.20
CA LEU A 41 17.47 -7.05 -4.82
C LEU A 41 16.71 -7.40 -6.09
N GLN A 42 15.47 -6.93 -6.16
CA GLN A 42 14.69 -6.98 -7.39
C GLN A 42 15.22 -5.91 -8.35
N LEU A 43 15.77 -6.35 -9.49
CA LEU A 43 16.28 -5.46 -10.54
C LEU A 43 15.16 -4.75 -11.32
N SER A 44 13.90 -5.11 -11.09
CA SER A 44 12.74 -4.41 -11.63
C SER A 44 12.49 -3.11 -10.88
N SER A 45 12.72 -1.97 -11.53
CA SER A 45 12.31 -0.68 -10.98
C SER A 45 10.86 -0.41 -11.32
N ILE A 46 10.01 -0.25 -10.30
CA ILE A 46 8.74 0.43 -10.48
C ILE A 46 9.09 1.92 -10.67
N ALA A 47 8.60 2.54 -11.74
CA ALA A 47 8.91 3.94 -12.03
C ALA A 47 8.44 4.85 -10.87
N PRO A 48 9.33 5.51 -10.12
CA PRO A 48 8.97 6.17 -8.86
C PRO A 48 7.87 7.23 -9.02
N MET A 49 7.95 8.02 -10.10
CA MET A 49 6.96 9.03 -10.42
C MET A 49 5.57 8.44 -10.66
N ARG A 50 5.50 7.26 -11.33
CA ARG A 50 4.22 6.59 -11.57
C ARG A 50 3.61 6.08 -10.27
N SER A 51 4.43 5.50 -9.39
CA SER A 51 3.96 5.08 -8.07
C SER A 51 3.42 6.25 -7.26
N ALA A 52 4.15 7.37 -7.20
CA ALA A 52 3.72 8.55 -6.48
C ALA A 52 2.38 9.10 -7.01
N LEU A 53 2.24 9.24 -8.32
CA LEU A 53 1.01 9.73 -8.94
C LEU A 53 -0.18 8.80 -8.69
N LEU A 54 0.01 7.48 -8.80
CA LEU A 54 -1.05 6.52 -8.54
C LEU A 54 -1.48 6.52 -7.08
N THR A 55 -0.54 6.54 -6.14
CA THR A 55 -0.87 6.61 -4.70
C THR A 55 -1.57 7.92 -4.35
N PHE A 56 -1.14 9.04 -4.92
CA PHE A 56 -1.77 10.34 -4.73
C PHE A 56 -3.20 10.38 -5.28
N ALA A 57 -3.40 9.91 -6.51
CA ALA A 57 -4.72 9.84 -7.12
C ALA A 57 -5.66 8.91 -6.33
N ALA A 58 -5.18 7.75 -5.89
CA ALA A 58 -5.95 6.84 -5.04
C ALA A 58 -6.32 7.48 -3.70
N PHE A 59 -5.40 8.22 -3.07
CA PHE A 59 -5.65 8.94 -1.82
C PHE A 59 -6.74 10.01 -2.00
N ILE A 60 -6.69 10.81 -3.06
CA ILE A 60 -7.73 11.80 -3.36
C ILE A 60 -9.07 11.11 -3.60
N ALA A 61 -9.10 10.09 -4.46
CA ALA A 61 -10.34 9.40 -4.81
C ALA A 61 -11.03 8.79 -3.58
N ALA A 62 -10.26 8.14 -2.70
CA ALA A 62 -10.79 7.58 -1.47
C ALA A 62 -11.18 8.67 -0.44
N GLY A 63 -10.37 9.72 -0.31
CA GLY A 63 -10.55 10.78 0.68
C GLY A 63 -11.69 11.75 0.36
N VAL A 64 -12.00 11.96 -0.92
CA VAL A 64 -13.12 12.83 -1.34
C VAL A 64 -14.47 12.21 -1.02
N ALA A 65 -14.61 10.88 -1.09
CA ALA A 65 -15.90 10.21 -0.91
C ALA A 65 -16.59 10.58 0.43
N PRO A 66 -15.95 10.52 1.61
CA PRO A 66 -16.52 11.00 2.86
C PRO A 66 -16.89 12.48 2.91
N LEU A 67 -16.27 13.33 2.07
CA LEU A 67 -16.48 14.77 2.05
C LEU A 67 -17.65 15.17 1.15
N LEU A 68 -18.12 14.29 0.27
CA LEU A 68 -19.22 14.58 -0.65
C LEU A 68 -20.52 15.03 0.06
N PRO A 69 -20.98 14.38 1.14
CA PRO A 69 -22.20 14.83 1.84
C PRO A 69 -22.06 16.24 2.41
N LEU A 70 -20.86 16.60 2.88
CA LEU A 70 -20.59 17.95 3.37
C LEU A 70 -20.67 18.97 2.24
N LEU A 71 -20.04 18.69 1.09
CA LEU A 71 -20.10 19.58 -0.07
C LEU A 71 -21.53 19.75 -0.59
N LEU A 72 -22.31 18.68 -0.65
CA LEU A 72 -23.72 18.75 -1.07
C LEU A 72 -24.58 19.51 -0.06
N GLY A 73 -24.30 19.37 1.24
CA GLY A 73 -24.97 20.13 2.30
C GLY A 73 -24.76 21.65 2.23
N LEU A 74 -23.75 22.13 1.48
CA LEU A 74 -23.59 23.57 1.22
C LEU A 74 -24.60 24.12 0.20
N PHE A 75 -25.19 23.25 -0.63
CA PHE A 75 -26.10 23.63 -1.71
C PHE A 75 -27.54 23.12 -1.50
N THR A 76 -27.78 22.36 -0.43
CA THR A 76 -29.05 21.69 -0.15
C THR A 76 -29.42 21.83 1.33
N ASP A 77 -30.72 21.87 1.66
CA ASP A 77 -31.22 21.95 3.05
C ASP A 77 -31.14 20.60 3.78
N ILE A 78 -29.97 19.95 3.75
CA ILE A 78 -29.72 18.71 4.49
C ILE A 78 -29.33 19.07 5.93
N ARG A 79 -29.99 18.43 6.90
CA ARG A 79 -29.69 18.62 8.33
C ARG A 79 -28.26 18.15 8.65
N SER A 80 -27.57 18.84 9.55
CA SER A 80 -26.19 18.49 9.94
C SER A 80 -26.06 17.04 10.45
N SER A 81 -27.09 16.50 11.10
CA SER A 81 -27.14 15.11 11.56
C SER A 81 -27.13 14.10 10.39
N GLU A 82 -27.79 14.43 9.28
CA GLU A 82 -27.84 13.58 8.10
C GLU A 82 -26.52 13.62 7.33
N ILE A 83 -25.91 14.80 7.21
CA ILE A 83 -24.58 14.97 6.61
C ILE A 83 -23.56 14.07 7.32
N PHE A 84 -23.54 14.12 8.66
CA PHE A 84 -22.64 13.29 9.46
C PHE A 84 -22.86 11.79 9.20
N LEU A 85 -24.13 11.34 9.20
CA LEU A 85 -24.48 9.93 8.98
C LEU A 85 -24.07 9.45 7.58
N TYR A 86 -24.32 10.24 6.53
CA TYR A 86 -23.92 9.90 5.17
C TYR A 86 -22.39 9.87 5.01
N SER A 87 -21.68 10.82 5.61
CA SER A 87 -20.21 10.84 5.59
C SER A 87 -19.62 9.62 6.32
N ALA A 88 -20.18 9.25 7.46
CA ALA A 88 -19.77 8.06 8.22
C ALA A 88 -20.02 6.76 7.44
N LEU A 89 -21.17 6.64 6.77
CA LEU A 89 -21.47 5.48 5.90
C LEU A 89 -20.51 5.40 4.71
N LEU A 90 -20.26 6.51 4.01
CA LEU A 90 -19.32 6.53 2.89
C LEU A 90 -17.90 6.18 3.35
N THR A 91 -17.46 6.70 4.49
CA THR A 91 -16.16 6.34 5.09
C THR A 91 -16.08 4.84 5.37
N SER A 92 -17.15 4.27 5.95
CA SER A 92 -17.24 2.84 6.24
C SER A 92 -17.13 1.99 4.97
N ILE A 93 -17.83 2.39 3.91
CA ILE A 93 -17.77 1.74 2.59
C ILE A 93 -16.35 1.84 2.02
N VAL A 94 -15.71 3.01 2.08
CA VAL A 94 -14.33 3.20 1.60
C VAL A 94 -13.33 2.32 2.36
N PHE A 95 -13.42 2.22 3.68
CA PHE A 95 -12.55 1.35 4.46
C PHE A 95 -12.77 -0.13 4.15
N LEU A 96 -14.02 -0.56 4.03
CA LEU A 96 -14.33 -1.94 3.64
C LEU A 96 -13.82 -2.24 2.22
N ALA A 97 -14.04 -1.35 1.25
CA ALA A 97 -13.58 -1.51 -0.13
C ALA A 97 -12.04 -1.52 -0.24
N THR A 98 -11.34 -0.62 0.44
CA THR A 98 -9.87 -0.60 0.43
C THR A 98 -9.29 -1.82 1.16
N GLY A 99 -9.92 -2.27 2.25
CA GLY A 99 -9.54 -3.49 2.95
C GLY A 99 -9.79 -4.77 2.17
N THR A 100 -10.89 -4.87 1.41
CA THR A 100 -11.13 -6.01 0.50
C THR A 100 -10.13 -6.03 -0.65
N LEU A 101 -9.87 -4.88 -1.29
CA LEU A 101 -8.85 -4.75 -2.34
C LEU A 101 -7.46 -5.17 -1.83
N ARG A 102 -7.07 -4.70 -0.64
CA ARG A 102 -5.84 -5.13 0.03
C ARG A 102 -5.81 -6.65 0.23
N GLY A 103 -6.91 -7.24 0.69
CA GLY A 103 -7.01 -8.69 0.90
C GLY A 103 -6.81 -9.49 -0.39
N ILE A 104 -7.45 -9.06 -1.48
CA ILE A 104 -7.34 -9.72 -2.79
C ILE A 104 -5.92 -9.59 -3.36
N ILE A 105 -5.37 -8.37 -3.39
CA ILE A 105 -4.06 -8.10 -4.02
C ILE A 105 -2.92 -8.81 -3.27
N LEU A 106 -3.00 -8.90 -1.94
CA LEU A 106 -1.96 -9.51 -1.11
C LEU A 106 -2.19 -10.99 -0.81
N ASN A 107 -3.23 -11.62 -1.40
CA ASN A 107 -3.63 -13.01 -1.10
C ASN A 107 -3.83 -13.27 0.41
N LEU A 108 -4.42 -12.31 1.12
CA LEU A 108 -4.78 -12.42 2.54
C LEU A 108 -6.27 -12.78 2.68
N PRO A 109 -6.71 -13.29 3.85
CA PRO A 109 -8.13 -13.53 4.09
C PRO A 109 -8.95 -12.23 3.95
N VAL A 110 -9.73 -12.12 2.87
CA VAL A 110 -10.39 -10.88 2.43
C VAL A 110 -11.27 -10.26 3.51
N MET A 111 -12.09 -11.08 4.18
CA MET A 111 -12.99 -10.60 5.25
C MET A 111 -12.20 -10.03 6.43
N ARG A 112 -11.08 -10.67 6.81
CA ARG A 112 -10.23 -10.19 7.90
C ARG A 112 -9.57 -8.87 7.52
N SER A 113 -9.04 -8.75 6.30
CA SER A 113 -8.43 -7.49 5.83
C SER A 113 -9.44 -6.34 5.75
N ALA A 114 -10.68 -6.62 5.32
CA ALA A 114 -11.75 -5.63 5.30
C ALA A 114 -12.09 -5.12 6.71
N LEU A 115 -12.29 -6.04 7.65
CA LEU A 115 -12.61 -5.71 9.04
C LEU A 115 -11.45 -4.99 9.75
N GLU A 116 -10.21 -5.44 9.55
CA GLU A 116 -9.02 -4.77 10.10
C GLU A 116 -8.93 -3.32 9.64
N THR A 117 -9.08 -3.06 8.34
CA THR A 117 -9.06 -1.69 7.80
C THR A 117 -10.22 -0.84 8.33
N PHE A 118 -11.43 -1.41 8.40
CA PHE A 118 -12.60 -0.73 8.94
C PHE A 118 -12.42 -0.35 10.41
N PHE A 119 -11.96 -1.27 11.27
CA PHE A 119 -11.81 -1.00 12.70
C PHE A 119 -10.64 -0.07 12.99
N VAL A 120 -9.49 -0.22 12.32
CA VAL A 120 -8.35 0.71 12.50
C VAL A 120 -8.75 2.13 12.09
N GLY A 121 -9.39 2.27 10.92
CA GLY A 121 -9.87 3.57 10.45
C GLY A 121 -10.97 4.15 11.35
N GLY A 122 -11.92 3.32 11.79
CA GLY A 122 -12.98 3.71 12.71
C GLY A 122 -12.45 4.17 14.07
N MET A 123 -11.47 3.46 14.64
CA MET A 123 -10.80 3.87 15.88
C MET A 123 -10.07 5.20 15.71
N ALA A 124 -9.36 5.40 14.59
CA ALA A 124 -8.71 6.67 14.30
C ALA A 124 -9.73 7.83 14.17
N ALA A 125 -10.86 7.59 13.51
CA ALA A 125 -11.94 8.57 13.38
C ALA A 125 -12.57 8.94 14.73
N LEU A 126 -12.82 7.94 15.60
CA LEU A 126 -13.31 8.18 16.96
C LEU A 126 -12.31 9.00 17.78
N LEU A 127 -11.03 8.66 17.73
CA LEU A 127 -9.98 9.42 18.40
C LEU A 127 -9.93 10.87 17.90
N ALA A 128 -9.98 11.08 16.59
CA ALA A 128 -10.01 12.42 16.00
C ALA A 128 -11.23 13.22 16.45
N TYR A 129 -12.41 12.58 16.51
CA TYR A 129 -13.64 13.21 17.00
C TYR A 129 -13.51 13.66 18.46
N PHE A 130 -13.07 12.77 19.36
CA PHE A 130 -12.90 13.10 20.77
C PHE A 130 -11.85 14.18 21.01
N VAL A 131 -10.72 14.11 20.30
CA VAL A 131 -9.69 15.16 20.38
C VAL A 131 -10.25 16.50 19.89
N GLY A 132 -11.03 16.50 18.80
CA GLY A 132 -11.70 17.68 18.28
C GLY A 132 -12.71 18.27 19.26
N ASP A 133 -13.51 17.43 19.91
CA ASP A 133 -14.51 17.84 20.91
C ASP A 133 -13.85 18.48 22.15
N ILE A 134 -12.81 17.84 22.70
CA ILE A 134 -12.06 18.34 23.86
C ILE A 134 -11.40 19.70 23.54
N LEU A 135 -10.74 19.80 22.37
CA LEU A 135 -10.09 21.05 21.97
C LEU A 135 -11.11 22.15 21.65
N GLY A 136 -12.25 21.78 21.05
CA GLY A 136 -13.36 22.69 20.79
C GLY A 136 -13.88 23.33 22.07
N GLY A 137 -14.08 22.54 23.13
CA GLY A 137 -14.50 23.05 24.43
C GLY A 137 -13.46 23.87 25.20
N PHE A 138 -12.18 23.85 24.78
CA PHE A 138 -11.11 24.66 25.39
C PHE A 138 -10.85 25.97 24.63
N LEU A 139 -11.08 25.99 23.32
CA LEU A 139 -10.75 27.11 22.43
C LEU A 139 -11.97 28.01 22.10
N LEU A 140 -13.20 27.52 22.27
CA LEU A 140 -14.47 28.26 22.12
C LEU A 140 -15.11 28.50 23.49
#